data_AF-A0A2Z4LX13-F1
#
_entry.id   AF-A0A2Z4LX13-F1
#
_cell.length_a   1.000
_cell.length_b   1.000
_cell.length_c   1.000
_cell.angle_alpha   90.00
_cell.angle_beta   90.00
_cell.angle_gamma   90.00
#
_symmetry.space_group_name_H-M   'P 1'
#
loop_
_entity.id
_entity.type
_entity.pdbx_description
1 polymer ?
#
loop_
_entity_poly.entity_id
_entity_poly.type
_entity_poly.pdbx_seq_one_letter_code
_entity_poly.pdbx_strand_id
1 'polypeptide(L)'
;MSYVEPKSENNMKLLLNTLTWKRNAIITLILLFSLIILNFYGLYTDKFNFLKPGNYVFPVLSLVHCLYLYVIWFKITEDELPDPKMRNLEYILYAIMIVYFFKIYDTASILSSASQYQEHIIPASFKPIGGFTLILYCLLPLFTLVSFWQRKDHIGQYNFENYNDNLNIWQ
;
A
#
# COMPACT_ATOMS: atom_id res chain seq x y z
N MET A 1 13.66 31.92 -28.10
CA MET A 1 12.55 31.63 -27.18
C MET A 1 12.97 30.44 -26.33
N SER A 2 13.57 30.64 -25.16
CA SER A 2 13.90 29.49 -24.28
C SER A 2 12.62 29.05 -23.58
N TYR A 3 12.25 27.78 -23.78
CA TYR A 3 11.12 27.17 -23.09
C TYR A 3 11.50 27.07 -21.59
N VAL A 4 10.83 27.86 -20.76
CA VAL A 4 10.97 27.76 -19.30
C VAL A 4 10.00 26.67 -18.86
N GLU A 5 10.51 25.48 -18.53
CA GLU A 5 9.68 24.40 -17.97
C GLU A 5 8.94 24.90 -16.71
N PRO A 6 7.65 24.59 -16.55
CA PRO A 6 6.87 25.03 -15.40
C PRO A 6 7.42 24.40 -14.11
N LYS A 7 7.64 25.24 -13.09
CA LYS A 7 8.23 24.86 -11.79
C LYS A 7 7.56 23.64 -11.12
N SER A 8 6.28 23.41 -11.37
CA SER A 8 5.54 22.24 -10.86
C SER A 8 5.98 20.92 -11.50
N GLU A 9 6.30 20.92 -12.80
CA GLU A 9 6.77 19.74 -13.53
C GLU A 9 8.16 19.31 -13.07
N ASN A 10 9.02 20.30 -12.80
CA ASN A 10 10.38 20.07 -12.31
C ASN A 10 10.39 19.48 -10.88
N ASN A 11 9.48 19.94 -10.01
CA ASN A 11 9.32 19.40 -8.66
C ASN A 11 8.78 17.96 -8.66
N MET A 12 7.86 17.63 -9.58
CA MET A 12 7.34 16.27 -9.74
C MET A 12 8.42 15.31 -10.23
N LYS A 13 9.24 15.74 -11.20
CA LYS A 13 10.41 14.97 -11.66
C LYS A 13 11.43 14.73 -10.53
N LEU A 14 11.70 15.73 -9.69
CA LEU A 14 12.62 15.59 -8.54
C LEU A 14 12.12 14.63 -7.45
N LEU A 15 10.83 14.68 -7.11
CA LEU A 15 10.22 13.75 -6.14
C LEU A 15 10.25 12.30 -6.65
N LEU A 16 9.95 12.10 -7.93
CA LEU A 16 9.99 10.77 -8.55
C LEU A 16 11.42 10.24 -8.70
N ASN A 17 12.39 11.12 -8.96
CA ASN A 17 13.80 10.73 -9.07
C ASN A 17 14.42 10.33 -7.71
N THR A 18 13.93 10.90 -6.61
CA THR A 18 14.37 10.52 -5.25
C THR A 18 13.68 9.25 -4.73
N LEU A 19 12.45 9.01 -5.17
CA LEU A 19 11.67 7.82 -4.83
C LEU A 19 11.81 6.73 -5.90
N THR A 20 12.96 6.07 -5.91
CA THR A 20 13.20 4.91 -6.79
C THR A 20 12.26 3.75 -6.45
N TRP A 21 12.03 2.85 -7.41
CA TRP A 21 11.16 1.68 -7.22
C TRP A 21 11.59 0.81 -6.03
N LYS A 22 12.91 0.64 -5.83
CA LYS A 22 13.47 -0.10 -4.68
C LYS A 22 13.11 0.56 -3.35
N ARG A 23 13.26 1.89 -3.26
CA ARG A 23 12.94 2.65 -2.04
C ARG A 23 11.45 2.60 -1.74
N ASN A 24 10.60 2.81 -2.75
CA ASN A 24 9.16 2.72 -2.62
C ASN A 24 8.71 1.33 -2.14
N ALA A 25 9.28 0.24 -2.69
CA ALA A 25 9.01 -1.12 -2.24
C ALA A 25 9.42 -1.37 -0.78
N ILE A 26 10.62 -0.92 -0.38
CA ILE A 26 11.10 -1.05 1.01
C ILE A 26 10.21 -0.27 1.99
N ILE A 27 9.87 0.98 1.65
CA ILE A 27 8.98 1.81 2.49
C ILE A 27 7.61 1.13 2.63
N THR A 28 7.03 0.65 1.52
CA THR A 28 5.75 -0.05 1.55
C THR A 28 5.82 -1.31 2.43
N LEU A 29 6.90 -2.08 2.35
CA LEU A 29 7.11 -3.26 3.19
C LEU A 29 7.18 -2.89 4.69
N ILE A 30 7.89 -1.81 5.04
CA ILE A 30 7.97 -1.29 6.42
C ILE A 30 6.59 -0.82 6.90
N LEU A 31 5.82 -0.15 6.05
CA LEU A 31 4.45 0.29 6.36
C LEU A 31 3.54 -0.92 6.64
N LEU A 32 3.58 -1.94 5.77
CA LEU A 32 2.81 -3.17 5.94
C LEU A 32 3.18 -3.86 7.25
N PHE A 33 4.47 -4.06 7.52
CA PHE A 33 4.93 -4.72 8.75
C PHE A 33 4.52 -3.96 10.02
N SER A 34 4.67 -2.63 10.01
CA SER A 34 4.25 -1.78 11.13
C SER A 34 2.74 -1.87 11.37
N LEU A 35 1.94 -1.80 10.30
CA LEU A 35 0.49 -1.88 10.38
C LEU A 35 -0.01 -3.28 10.77
N ILE A 36 0.71 -4.36 10.43
CA ILE A 36 0.42 -5.71 10.91
C ILE A 36 0.49 -5.75 12.43
N ILE A 37 1.59 -5.26 13.02
CA ILE A 37 1.77 -5.22 14.48
C ILE A 37 0.68 -4.36 15.14
N LEU A 38 0.44 -3.17 14.59
CA LEU A 38 -0.56 -2.24 15.12
C LEU A 38 -1.99 -2.77 15.01
N ASN A 39 -2.29 -3.66 14.06
CA ASN A 39 -3.62 -4.28 13.96
C ASN A 39 -3.97 -5.13 15.18
N PHE A 40 -2.97 -5.68 15.87
CA PHE A 40 -3.17 -6.43 17.10
C PHE A 40 -3.24 -5.53 18.33
N TYR A 41 -2.85 -4.26 18.23
CA TYR A 41 -2.79 -3.35 19.37
C TYR A 41 -4.15 -2.71 19.63
N GLY A 42 -4.70 -2.93 20.83
CA GLY A 42 -5.97 -2.35 21.27
C GLY A 42 -5.77 -0.95 21.84
N LEU A 43 -6.16 0.08 21.08
CA LEU A 43 -6.01 1.50 21.46
C LEU A 43 -6.68 1.84 22.81
N TYR A 44 -7.88 1.31 23.07
CA TYR A 44 -8.62 1.58 24.32
C TYR A 44 -8.07 0.81 25.54
N THR A 45 -7.38 -0.30 25.32
CA THR A 45 -6.97 -1.21 26.40
C THR A 45 -5.47 -1.20 26.68
N ASP A 46 -4.67 -0.52 25.84
CA ASP A 46 -3.20 -0.51 25.89
C ASP A 46 -2.59 -1.93 25.90
N LYS A 47 -3.23 -2.87 25.17
CA LYS A 47 -2.90 -4.30 25.19
C LYS A 47 -3.00 -4.92 23.82
N PHE A 48 -2.17 -5.93 23.56
CA PHE A 48 -2.24 -6.72 22.34
C PHE A 48 -3.34 -7.80 22.41
N ASN A 49 -4.16 -7.84 21.37
CA ASN A 49 -5.34 -8.70 21.24
C ASN A 49 -5.11 -9.73 20.12
N PHE A 50 -4.31 -10.77 20.38
CA PHE A 50 -4.02 -11.82 19.40
C PHE A 50 -5.19 -12.77 19.16
N LEU A 51 -6.14 -12.88 20.08
CA LEU A 51 -7.27 -13.82 19.95
C LEU A 51 -8.46 -13.25 19.18
N LYS A 52 -8.41 -11.98 18.75
CA LYS A 52 -9.51 -11.32 18.03
C LYS A 52 -9.39 -11.61 16.53
N PRO A 53 -10.28 -12.42 15.92
CA PRO A 53 -10.13 -12.84 14.52
C PRO A 53 -10.12 -11.68 13.53
N GLY A 54 -10.87 -10.61 13.83
CA GLY A 54 -10.91 -9.40 12.99
C GLY A 54 -9.54 -8.72 12.80
N ASN A 55 -8.58 -8.94 13.69
CA ASN A 55 -7.23 -8.36 13.59
C ASN A 55 -6.36 -9.07 12.53
N TYR A 56 -6.77 -10.26 12.06
CA TYR A 56 -6.05 -11.03 11.04
C TYR A 56 -6.42 -10.64 9.61
N VAL A 57 -7.50 -9.88 9.41
CA VAL A 57 -7.94 -9.45 8.07
C VAL A 57 -6.85 -8.65 7.37
N PHE A 58 -6.27 -7.65 8.05
CA PHE A 58 -5.21 -6.83 7.45
C PHE A 58 -3.92 -7.64 7.17
N PRO A 59 -3.38 -8.44 8.12
CA PRO A 59 -2.27 -9.34 7.85
C PRO A 59 -2.47 -10.25 6.65
N VAL A 60 -3.63 -10.89 6.49
CA VAL A 60 -3.90 -11.76 5.34
C VAL A 60 -3.87 -10.97 4.03
N LEU A 61 -4.51 -9.80 3.97
CA LEU A 61 -4.48 -8.95 2.78
C LEU A 61 -3.08 -8.40 2.48
N SER A 62 -2.28 -8.15 3.53
CA SER A 62 -0.89 -7.69 3.37
C SER A 62 -0.01 -8.72 2.65
N LEU A 63 -0.29 -10.02 2.78
CA LEU A 63 0.45 -11.06 2.05
C LEU A 63 0.28 -10.91 0.53
N VAL A 64 -0.92 -10.56 0.08
CA VAL A 64 -1.19 -10.30 -1.35
C VAL A 64 -0.40 -9.08 -1.83
N HIS A 65 -0.33 -8.04 -1.00
CA HIS A 65 0.44 -6.84 -1.32
C HIS A 65 1.95 -7.14 -1.34
N CYS A 66 2.47 -7.93 -0.39
CA CYS A 66 3.86 -8.38 -0.41
C CYS A 66 4.17 -9.20 -1.66
N LEU A 67 3.26 -10.09 -2.07
CA LEU A 67 3.40 -10.86 -3.31
C LEU A 67 3.45 -9.92 -4.53
N TYR A 68 2.63 -8.87 -4.56
CA TYR A 68 2.67 -7.87 -5.63
C TYR A 68 4.02 -7.15 -5.72
N LEU A 69 4.55 -6.70 -4.59
CA LEU A 69 5.87 -6.06 -4.54
C LEU A 69 6.99 -7.01 -4.99
N TYR A 70 6.91 -8.28 -4.59
CA TYR A 70 7.84 -9.32 -5.03
C TYR A 70 7.77 -9.53 -6.56
N VAL A 71 6.58 -9.64 -7.13
CA VAL A 71 6.40 -9.82 -8.58
C VAL A 71 6.96 -8.63 -9.35
N ILE A 72 6.71 -7.39 -8.92
CA ILE A 72 7.33 -6.21 -9.54
C ILE A 72 8.86 -6.30 -9.46
N TRP A 73 9.40 -6.56 -8.27
CA TRP A 73 10.84 -6.65 -8.08
C TRP A 73 11.47 -7.69 -9.00
N PHE A 74 10.86 -8.88 -9.10
CA PHE A 74 11.30 -9.96 -9.99
C PHE A 74 11.28 -9.50 -11.45
N LYS A 75 10.14 -8.99 -11.94
CA LYS A 75 9.97 -8.56 -13.33
C LYS A 75 10.92 -7.44 -13.75
N ILE A 76 11.17 -6.46 -12.88
CA ILE A 76 12.14 -5.39 -13.14
C ILE A 76 13.57 -5.94 -13.17
N THR A 77 13.88 -6.93 -12.33
CA THR A 77 15.25 -7.48 -12.22
C THR A 77 15.58 -8.38 -13.41
N GLU A 78 14.62 -9.18 -13.87
CA GLU A 78 14.78 -10.11 -14.99
C GLU A 78 14.41 -9.49 -16.35
N ASP A 79 14.07 -8.20 -16.40
CA ASP A 79 13.61 -7.49 -17.61
C ASP A 79 12.46 -8.22 -18.35
N GLU A 80 11.53 -8.77 -17.57
CA GLU A 80 10.43 -9.56 -18.10
C GLU A 80 9.18 -8.71 -18.38
N LEU A 81 8.53 -9.01 -19.50
CA LEU A 81 7.28 -8.39 -19.90
C LEU A 81 6.11 -8.73 -18.94
N PRO A 82 5.08 -7.86 -18.88
CA PRO A 82 3.93 -8.08 -18.02
C PRO A 82 3.10 -9.27 -18.50
N ASP A 83 2.74 -10.16 -17.58
CA ASP A 83 1.94 -11.35 -17.85
C ASP A 83 0.52 -11.26 -17.24
N PRO A 84 -0.43 -12.12 -17.65
CA PRO A 84 -1.80 -12.10 -17.14
C PRO A 84 -1.92 -12.36 -15.63
N LYS A 85 -0.99 -13.12 -15.02
CA LYS A 85 -1.03 -13.42 -13.57
C LYS A 85 -0.68 -12.17 -12.76
N MET A 86 0.32 -11.42 -13.20
CA MET A 86 0.67 -10.13 -12.63
C MET A 86 -0.50 -9.14 -12.69
N ARG A 87 -1.21 -9.08 -13.83
CA ARG A 87 -2.40 -8.24 -13.99
C ARG A 87 -3.50 -8.58 -12.99
N ASN A 88 -3.81 -9.87 -12.83
CA ASN A 88 -4.81 -10.32 -11.87
C ASN A 88 -4.43 -9.94 -10.43
N LEU A 89 -3.15 -10.05 -10.09
CA LEU A 89 -2.63 -9.64 -8.79
C LEU A 89 -2.81 -8.14 -8.55
N GLU A 90 -2.56 -7.31 -9.57
CA GLU A 90 -2.82 -5.88 -9.48
C GLU A 90 -4.30 -5.55 -9.29
N TYR A 91 -5.21 -6.24 -9.98
CA TYR A 91 -6.66 -6.05 -9.80
C TYR A 91 -7.14 -6.47 -8.42
N ILE A 92 -6.59 -7.54 -7.85
CA ILE A 92 -6.85 -7.88 -6.45
C ILE A 92 -6.38 -6.74 -5.54
N LEU A 93 -5.21 -6.13 -5.83
CA LEU A 93 -4.71 -5.02 -5.04
C LEU A 93 -5.60 -3.76 -5.15
N TYR A 94 -6.25 -3.52 -6.30
CA TYR A 94 -7.26 -2.46 -6.42
C TYR A 94 -8.46 -2.69 -5.48
N ALA A 95 -8.92 -3.93 -5.31
CA ALA A 95 -9.95 -4.25 -4.34
C ALA A 95 -9.46 -4.05 -2.90
N ILE A 96 -8.21 -4.43 -2.61
CA ILE A 96 -7.59 -4.23 -1.30
C ILE A 96 -7.45 -2.74 -0.94
N MET A 97 -7.23 -1.86 -1.92
CA MET A 97 -7.17 -0.41 -1.70
C MET A 97 -8.46 0.12 -1.06
N ILE A 98 -9.63 -0.42 -1.40
CA ILE A 98 -10.91 -0.05 -0.77
C ILE A 98 -10.88 -0.40 0.73
N VAL A 99 -10.30 -1.55 1.09
CA VAL A 99 -10.13 -1.95 2.49
C VAL A 99 -9.19 -1.01 3.23
N TYR A 100 -8.15 -0.49 2.56
CA TYR A 100 -7.26 0.52 3.16
C TYR A 100 -8.00 1.82 3.46
N PHE A 101 -8.82 2.31 2.52
CA PHE A 101 -9.67 3.49 2.77
C PHE A 101 -10.66 3.26 3.91
N PHE A 102 -11.27 2.08 3.98
CA PHE A 102 -12.11 1.71 5.10
C PHE A 102 -11.34 1.72 6.44
N LYS A 103 -10.10 1.23 6.48
CA LYS A 103 -9.26 1.26 7.67
C LYS A 103 -8.85 2.66 8.10
N ILE A 104 -8.62 3.57 7.15
CA ILE A 104 -8.41 5.00 7.44
C ILE A 104 -9.66 5.57 8.14
N TYR A 105 -10.84 5.34 7.55
CA TYR A 105 -12.11 5.81 8.12
C TYR A 105 -12.37 5.25 9.52
N ASP A 106 -12.22 3.94 9.70
CA ASP A 106 -12.39 3.23 10.97
C ASP A 106 -11.46 3.81 12.06
N THR A 107 -10.16 3.97 11.74
CA THR A 107 -9.17 4.53 12.67
C THR A 107 -9.46 6.00 12.99
N ALA A 108 -9.85 6.80 12.00
CA ALA A 108 -10.22 8.20 12.21
C ALA A 108 -11.47 8.32 13.10
N SER A 109 -12.49 7.47 12.87
CA SER A 109 -13.71 7.42 13.68
C SER A 109 -13.41 7.08 15.14
N ILE A 110 -12.55 6.07 15.37
CA ILE A 110 -12.07 5.70 16.71
C ILE A 110 -11.41 6.90 17.40
N LEU A 111 -10.49 7.59 16.72
CA LEU A 111 -9.81 8.77 17.26
C LEU A 111 -10.78 9.93 17.57
N SER A 112 -11.77 10.17 16.71
CA SER A 112 -12.78 11.22 16.92
C SER A 112 -13.71 10.91 18.10
N SER A 113 -13.95 9.62 18.41
CA SER A 113 -14.77 9.21 19.56
C SER A 113 -14.10 9.47 20.92
N ALA A 114 -12.81 9.82 20.95
CA ALA A 114 -12.07 9.99 22.20
C ALA A 114 -12.65 11.05 23.13
N SER A 115 -13.31 12.08 22.59
CA SER A 115 -13.94 13.14 23.39
C SER A 115 -15.21 12.68 24.11
N GLN A 116 -15.76 11.52 23.77
CA GLN A 116 -16.99 10.98 24.35
C GLN A 116 -16.75 10.18 25.63
N TYR A 117 -15.49 9.85 25.94
CA TYR A 117 -15.13 9.09 27.14
C TYR A 117 -14.45 10.02 28.16
N GLN A 118 -14.76 9.84 29.44
CA GLN A 118 -14.10 10.58 30.51
C GLN A 118 -12.58 10.30 30.51
N GLU A 119 -11.77 11.34 30.74
CA GLU A 119 -10.30 11.30 30.65
C GLU A 119 -9.64 10.22 31.52
N HIS A 120 -10.34 9.72 32.54
CA HIS A 120 -9.81 8.69 33.44
C HIS A 120 -9.86 7.26 32.87
N ILE A 121 -10.54 7.03 31.75
CA ILE A 121 -10.74 5.69 31.17
C ILE A 121 -9.78 5.42 29.99
N ILE A 122 -9.34 6.47 29.30
CA ILE A 122 -8.52 6.33 28.09
C ILE A 122 -7.01 6.32 28.45
N PRO A 123 -6.23 5.32 27.99
CA PRO A 123 -4.78 5.31 28.16
C PRO A 123 -4.09 6.53 27.53
N ALA A 124 -3.03 7.02 28.15
CA ALA A 124 -2.22 8.12 27.59
C ALA A 124 -1.64 7.80 26.19
N SER A 125 -1.46 6.52 25.88
CA SER A 125 -0.97 6.00 24.60
C SER A 125 -2.01 6.09 23.46
N PHE A 126 -3.29 6.31 23.75
CA PHE A 126 -4.38 6.29 22.79
C PHE A 126 -4.18 7.28 21.63
N LYS A 127 -4.00 8.57 21.93
CA LYS A 127 -3.83 9.62 20.92
C LYS A 127 -2.54 9.45 20.09
N PRO A 128 -1.35 9.27 20.69
CA PRO A 128 -0.12 9.16 19.92
C PRO A 128 -0.10 7.90 19.03
N ILE A 129 -0.49 6.74 19.56
CA ILE A 129 -0.45 5.49 18.79
C ILE A 129 -1.57 5.46 17.75
N GLY A 130 -2.78 5.91 18.09
CA GLY A 130 -3.88 5.99 17.13
C GLY A 130 -3.55 6.97 16.01
N GLY A 131 -3.02 8.15 16.33
CA GLY A 131 -2.59 9.15 15.34
C GLY A 131 -1.48 8.63 14.43
N PHE A 132 -0.47 7.97 15.01
CA PHE A 132 0.60 7.32 14.23
C PHE A 132 0.03 6.25 13.28
N THR A 133 -0.86 5.38 13.79
CA THR A 133 -1.52 4.34 13.00
C THR A 133 -2.32 4.94 11.84
N LEU A 134 -3.05 6.02 12.08
CA LEU A 134 -3.80 6.74 11.05
C LEU A 134 -2.87 7.30 9.95
N ILE A 135 -1.74 7.91 10.33
CA ILE A 135 -0.75 8.41 9.37
C ILE A 135 -0.22 7.27 8.51
N LEU A 136 0.15 6.14 9.10
CA LEU A 136 0.62 4.97 8.35
C LEU A 136 -0.45 4.44 7.38
N TYR A 137 -1.71 4.37 7.81
CA TYR A 137 -2.81 3.96 6.94
C TYR A 137 -3.06 4.95 5.79
N CYS A 138 -2.82 6.24 5.97
CA CYS A 138 -2.90 7.24 4.90
C CYS A 138 -1.72 7.13 3.92
N LEU A 139 -0.51 6.83 4.42
CA LEU A 139 0.67 6.66 3.57
C LEU A 139 0.56 5.39 2.70
N LEU A 140 0.06 4.29 3.25
CA LEU A 140 -0.02 3.01 2.54
C LEU A 140 -0.67 3.10 1.13
N PRO A 141 -1.88 3.65 0.94
CA PRO A 141 -2.48 3.77 -0.39
C PRO A 141 -1.69 4.71 -1.31
N LEU A 142 -1.05 5.76 -0.80
CA LEU A 142 -0.22 6.66 -1.61
C LEU A 142 0.98 5.92 -2.20
N PHE A 143 1.72 5.18 -1.37
CA PHE A 143 2.84 4.35 -1.81
C PHE A 143 2.39 3.21 -2.74
N THR A 144 1.18 2.69 -2.54
CA THR A 144 0.58 1.69 -3.43
C THR A 144 0.33 2.27 -4.83
N LEU A 145 -0.26 3.47 -4.92
CA LEU A 145 -0.49 4.16 -6.19
C LEU A 145 0.83 4.48 -6.91
N VAL A 146 1.85 4.91 -6.17
CA VAL A 146 3.20 5.10 -6.73
C VAL A 146 3.75 3.77 -7.25
N SER A 147 3.53 2.66 -6.56
CA SER A 147 3.94 1.33 -7.03
C SER A 147 3.26 0.94 -8.35
N PHE A 148 1.97 1.25 -8.54
CA PHE A 148 1.29 1.02 -9.81
C PHE A 148 1.86 1.86 -10.95
N TRP A 149 2.20 3.11 -10.67
CA TRP A 149 2.82 4.00 -11.63
C TRP A 149 4.22 3.53 -12.02
N GLN A 150 5.09 3.24 -11.05
CA GLN A 150 6.45 2.72 -11.27
C GLN A 150 6.45 1.39 -12.02
N ARG A 151 5.48 0.52 -11.73
CA ARG A 151 5.28 -0.72 -12.47
C ARG A 151 5.01 -0.45 -13.94
N LYS A 152 4.11 0.49 -14.27
CA LYS A 152 3.80 0.86 -15.66
C LYS A 152 5.00 1.50 -16.35
N ASP A 153 5.80 2.27 -15.63
CA ASP A 153 7.00 2.95 -16.14
C ASP A 153 8.13 1.95 -16.49
N HIS A 154 8.39 0.97 -15.60
CA HIS A 154 9.50 0.03 -15.77
C HIS A 154 9.14 -1.24 -16.55
N ILE A 155 7.93 -1.79 -16.37
CA ILE A 155 7.52 -3.08 -16.99
C ILE A 155 6.64 -2.85 -18.23
N GLY A 156 5.97 -1.70 -18.32
CA GLY A 156 5.12 -1.36 -19.45
C GLY A 156 3.62 -1.65 -19.23
N GLN A 157 2.86 -1.52 -20.31
CA GLN A 157 1.40 -1.66 -20.29
C GLN A 157 0.96 -3.11 -20.49
N TYR A 158 -0.19 -3.47 -19.91
CA TYR A 158 -0.81 -4.77 -20.19
C TYR A 158 -1.33 -4.79 -21.62
N ASN A 159 -0.82 -5.69 -22.46
CA ASN A 159 -1.38 -5.94 -23.78
C ASN A 159 -2.54 -6.94 -23.65
N PHE A 160 -3.75 -6.52 -24.01
CA PHE A 160 -4.95 -7.36 -23.98
C PHE A 160 -5.10 -8.26 -25.22
N GLU A 161 -4.43 -7.91 -26.32
CA GLU A 161 -4.53 -8.61 -27.60
C GLU A 161 -3.67 -9.87 -27.65
N ASN A 162 -2.61 -9.93 -26.83
CA ASN A 162 -1.65 -11.03 -26.77
C ASN A 162 -2.14 -12.26 -25.97
N TYR A 163 -3.45 -12.39 -25.76
CA TYR A 163 -4.06 -13.52 -25.06
C TYR A 163 -4.05 -14.80 -25.92
N ASN A 164 -3.99 -14.64 -27.24
CA ASN A 164 -4.13 -15.74 -28.21
C ASN A 164 -2.79 -16.29 -28.74
N ASP A 165 -1.71 -15.51 -28.73
CA ASP A 165 -0.45 -15.94 -29.37
C ASP A 165 0.34 -16.94 -28.49
N ASN A 166 0.15 -16.94 -27.17
CA ASN A 166 0.73 -17.95 -26.27
C ASN A 166 -0.02 -19.30 -26.28
N LEU A 167 -1.17 -19.41 -26.96
CA LEU A 167 -1.86 -20.69 -27.18
C LEU A 167 -1.31 -21.45 -28.40
N ASN A 168 -0.44 -20.81 -29.19
CA ASN A 168 0.07 -21.38 -30.44
C ASN A 168 1.55 -21.79 -30.40
N ILE A 169 2.06 -22.14 -29.22
CA ILE A 169 3.41 -22.73 -29.04
C ILE A 169 3.53 -24.20 -29.48
N TRP A 170 2.48 -24.76 -30.12
CA TRP A 170 2.45 -26.14 -30.64
C TRP A 170 2.06 -26.22 -32.14
N GLN A 171 2.20 -25.13 -32.91
CA GLN A 171 2.12 -25.16 -34.38
C GLN A 171 3.47 -24.88 -35.03
#